data_AF-A0A1Z5HPM9-F1
#
_entry.id   AF-A0A1Z5HPM9-F1
#
_cell.length_a   1.000
_cell.length_b   1.000
_cell.length_c   1.000
_cell.angle_alpha   90.00
_cell.angle_beta   90.00
_cell.angle_gamma   90.00
#
_symmetry.space_group_name_H-M   'P 1'
#
loop_
_entity.id
_entity.type
_entity.pdbx_description
1 polymer ?
#
loop_
_entity_poly.entity_id
_entity_poly.type
_entity_poly.pdbx_seq_one_letter_code
_entity_poly.pdbx_strand_id
1 'polypeptide(L)' 'MLNIGFPEMILILVLALIVFGPKKLPEVGKAVGSALKEFKKAASDIQETIRIEEVAKLTEKEKVKSS' A
#
# COMPACT_ATOMS: atom_id res chain seq x y z
N MET A 1 0.97 -19.12 -27.31
CA MET A 1 0.51 -18.19 -26.25
C MET A 1 0.46 -18.96 -24.94
N LEU A 2 1.04 -18.43 -23.87
CA LEU A 2 1.00 -19.06 -22.54
C LEU A 2 -0.42 -18.91 -21.97
N ASN A 3 -1.29 -19.86 -22.30
CA ASN A 3 -2.57 -20.01 -21.61
C ASN A 3 -2.29 -20.68 -20.25
N ILE A 4 -1.77 -19.89 -19.30
CA ILE A 4 -1.67 -20.32 -17.90
C ILE A 4 -3.08 -20.21 -17.33
N GLY A 5 -3.73 -21.36 -17.24
CA GLY A 5 -4.99 -21.50 -16.56
C GLY A 5 -4.82 -21.55 -15.04
N PHE A 6 -5.94 -21.57 -14.35
CA PHE A 6 -5.99 -21.80 -12.91
C PHE A 6 -5.25 -23.11 -12.47
N PRO A 7 -5.33 -24.23 -13.23
CA PRO A 7 -4.61 -25.46 -12.88
C PRO A 7 -3.09 -25.30 -12.89
N GLU A 8 -2.53 -24.64 -13.91
CA GLU A 8 -1.08 -24.40 -14.03
C GLU A 8 -0.57 -23.51 -12.90
N MET A 9 -1.34 -22.50 -12.51
CA MET A 9 -1.02 -21.62 -11.38
C MET A 9 -0.95 -22.42 -10.05
N ILE A 10 -1.90 -23.34 -9.83
CA ILE A 10 -1.90 -24.21 -8.64
C ILE A 10 -0.67 -25.11 -8.63
N LEU A 11 -0.29 -25.70 -9.77
CA LEU A 11 0.88 -26.56 -9.86
C LEU A 11 2.17 -25.82 -9.45
N ILE A 12 2.33 -24.59 -9.94
CA ILE A 12 3.46 -23.73 -9.57
C ILE A 12 3.40 -23.39 -8.08
N LEU A 13 2.21 -23.07 -7.55
CA LEU A 13 2.03 -22.77 -6.14
C LEU A 13 2.42 -23.96 -5.27
N VAL A 14 2.02 -25.18 -5.63
CA VAL A 14 2.38 -26.40 -4.90
C VAL A 14 3.90 -26.62 -4.90
N LEU A 15 4.58 -26.44 -6.04
CA LEU A 15 6.04 -26.52 -6.10
C LEU A 15 6.71 -25.47 -5.21
N ALA A 16 6.23 -24.23 -5.25
CA ALA A 16 6.71 -23.17 -4.37
C ALA A 16 6.47 -23.50 -2.89
N LEU A 17 5.33 -24.12 -2.55
CA LEU A 17 5.01 -24.55 -1.20
C LEU A 17 5.87 -25.74 -0.74
N ILE A 18 6.37 -26.59 -1.63
CA ILE A 18 7.31 -27.65 -1.27
C ILE A 18 8.67 -27.04 -0.92
N VAL A 19 9.14 -26.05 -1.70
CA VAL A 19 10.43 -25.38 -1.48
C VAL A 19 10.40 -24.46 -0.25
N PHE A 20 9.38 -23.61 -0.14
CA PHE A 20 9.27 -22.61 0.91
C PHE A 20 8.47 -23.07 2.14
N GLY A 21 7.58 -24.05 1.99
CA GLY A 21 6.68 -24.52 3.03
C GLY A 21 5.36 -23.72 3.12
N PRO A 22 4.21 -24.37 3.36
CA PRO A 22 2.90 -23.70 3.48
C PRO A 22 2.78 -22.76 4.67
N LYS A 23 3.63 -22.92 5.69
CA LYS A 23 3.66 -22.04 6.86
C LYS A 23 4.34 -20.70 6.60
N LYS A 24 5.29 -20.64 5.65
CA LYS A 24 6.00 -19.39 5.33
C LYS A 24 5.17 -18.41 4.51
N LEU A 25 4.27 -18.92 3.65
CA LEU A 25 3.38 -18.07 2.86
C LEU A 25 2.52 -17.09 3.70
N PRO A 26 1.79 -17.55 4.75
CA PRO A 26 1.02 -16.64 5.60
C PRO A 26 1.90 -15.74 6.48
N GLU A 27 3.11 -16.17 6.86
CA GLU A 27 4.06 -15.35 7.60
C GLU A 27 4.55 -14.16 6.77
N VAL A 28 4.97 -14.42 5.53
CA VAL A 28 5.36 -13.38 4.56
C VAL A 28 4.16 -12.48 4.24
N GLY A 29 2.97 -13.05 4.01
CA GLY A 29 1.75 -12.28 3.76
C GLY A 29 1.39 -11.34 4.92
N LYS A 30 1.56 -11.78 6.17
CA LYS A 30 1.37 -10.92 7.35
C LYS A 30 2.39 -9.78 7.41
N ALA A 31 3.66 -10.07 7.16
CA ALA A 31 4.71 -9.05 7.18
C ALA A 31 4.49 -7.99 6.09
N VAL A 32 4.23 -8.43 4.86
CA VAL A 32 3.91 -7.52 3.73
C VAL A 32 2.61 -6.76 4.00
N GLY A 33 1.59 -7.43 4.51
CA GLY A 33 0.30 -6.79 4.82
C GLY A 33 0.42 -5.70 5.89
N SER A 34 1.20 -5.94 6.95
CA SER A 34 1.50 -4.94 7.97
C SER A 34 2.27 -3.76 7.39
N ALA A 35 3.30 -4.02 6.58
CA ALA A 35 4.07 -2.96 5.92
C ALA A 35 3.19 -2.11 4.99
N LEU A 36 2.33 -2.73 4.18
CA LEU A 36 1.38 -2.02 3.32
C LEU A 36 0.35 -1.20 4.13
N LYS A 37 -0.10 -1.72 5.28
CA LYS A 37 -1.03 -1.00 6.17
C LYS A 37 -0.38 0.24 6.76
N GLU A 38 0.86 0.12 7.25
CA GLU A 38 1.63 1.24 7.78
C GLU A 38 1.96 2.27 6.69
N PHE A 39 2.37 1.80 5.51
CA PHE A 39 2.61 2.66 4.35
C PHE A 39 1.36 3.45 3.95
N LYS A 40 0.19 2.78 3.88
CA LYS A 40 -1.09 3.45 3.58
C LYS A 40 -1.43 4.51 4.63
N LYS A 41 -1.19 4.22 5.91
CA LYS A 41 -1.44 5.17 7.00
C LYS A 41 -0.54 6.40 6.85
N ALA A 42 0.77 6.20 6.70
CA ALA A 42 1.74 7.28 6.50
C ALA A 42 1.40 8.12 5.26
N ALA A 43 1.03 7.49 4.15
CA ALA A 43 0.61 8.21 2.94
C ALA A 43 -0.64 9.07 3.17
N SER A 44 -1.58 8.60 4.00
CA SER A 44 -2.80 9.32 4.35
C SER A 44 -2.51 10.52 5.25
N ASP A 45 -1.67 10.32 6.28
CA ASP A 45 -1.25 11.37 7.21
C ASP A 45 -0.49 12.50 6.49
N ILE A 46 0.36 12.15 5.51
CA ILE A 46 1.05 13.13 4.64
C ILE A 46 0.04 13.91 3.79
N GLN A 47 -0.93 13.22 3.17
CA GLN A 47 -1.94 13.88 2.35
C GLN A 47 -2.79 14.87 3.17
N GLU A 48 -3.13 14.51 4.41
CA GLU A 48 -3.85 15.40 5.33
C GLU A 48 -3.01 16.62 5.72
N THR A 49 -1.73 16.41 6.04
CA THR A 49 -0.80 17.52 6.38
C THR A 49 -0.66 18.51 5.23
N ILE A 50 -0.46 18.01 3.99
CA ILE A 50 -0.36 18.86 2.80
C ILE A 50 -1.65 19.67 2.58
N ARG A 51 -2.83 19.05 2.77
CA ARG A 51 -4.11 19.76 2.66
C ARG A 51 -4.23 20.86 3.71
N ILE A 52 -3.87 20.59 4.97
CA ILE A 52 -3.94 21.59 6.04
C ILE A 52 -3.01 22.77 5.74
N GLU A 53 -1.78 22.52 5.28
CA GLU A 53 -0.84 23.57 4.90
C GLU A 53 -1.33 24.40 3.69
N GLU A 54 -2.00 23.77 2.73
CA GLU A 54 -2.57 24.47 1.58
C GLU A 54 -3.73 25.39 1.99
N VAL A 55 -4.62 24.93 2.87
CA VAL A 55 -5.73 25.74 3.42
C VAL A 55 -5.20 26.90 4.28
N ALA A 56 -4.16 26.67 5.09
CA ALA A 56 -3.53 27.73 5.89
C ALA A 56 -2.91 28.83 4.99
N LYS A 57 -2.21 28.44 3.92
CA LYS A 57 -1.61 29.38 2.95
C LYS A 57 -2.65 30.18 2.16
N LEU A 58 -3.80 29.59 1.86
CA LEU A 58 -4.91 30.28 1.19
C LEU A 58 -5.56 31.32 2.11
N THR A 59 -5.74 30.98 3.39
CA THR A 59 -6.33 31.87 4.40
C THR A 59 -5.43 33.09 4.68
N GLU A 60 -4.11 32.91 4.67
CA GLU A 60 -3.14 33.99 4.88
C GLU A 60 -3.08 34.95 3.67
N LYS A 61 -3.21 34.43 2.44
CA LYS A 61 -3.28 35.25 1.22
C LYS A 61 -4.57 36.07 1.11
N GLU A 62 -5.67 35.61 1.68
CA GLU A 62 -6.94 36.35 1.66
C GLU A 62 -6.91 37.57 2.60
N LYS A 63 -6.25 37.46 3.77
CA LYS A 63 -6.10 38.58 4.72
C LYS A 63 -5.24 39.73 4.20
N VAL A 64 -4.19 39.44 3.42
CA VAL A 64 -3.27 40.47 2.89
C VAL A 64 -3.87 41.25 1.72
N LYS A 65 -4.90 40.73 1.04
CA LYS A 65 -5.52 41.37 -0.12
C LYS A 65 -6.72 42.28 0.22
N SER A 66 -7.21 42.23 1.46
CA SER A 66 -8.37 42.98 1.96
C SER A 66 -7.99 44.21 2.81
N SER A 67 -6.69 44.41 3.06
CA SER A 67 -6.11 45.63 3.67
C SER A 67 -5.37 46.44 2.61
#